data_AF-A0A3C0IXS7-F1
#
_entry.id   AF-A0A3C0IXS7-F1
#
_cell.length_a   1.000
_cell.length_b   1.000
_cell.length_c   1.000
_cell.angle_alpha   90.00
_cell.angle_beta   90.00
_cell.angle_gamma   90.00
#
_symmetry.space_group_name_H-M   'P 1'
#
loop_
_entity.id
_entity.type
_entity.pdbx_description
1 polymer ?
#
loop_
_entity_poly.entity_id
_entity_poly.type
_entity_poly.pdbx_seq_one_letter_code
_entity_poly.pdbx_strand_id
1 'polypeptide(L)' 'MRRPPSRQAQRLVANAGEYLADQGADAVIAGCTEIPLILEEGDISALVVDATQALAIAAVRFARGSLFS' A
#
# COMPACT_ATOMS: atom_id res chain seq x y z
N MET A 1 -17.79 2.92 7.88
CA MET A 1 -18.05 1.72 7.05
C MET A 1 -17.43 1.98 5.68
N ARG A 2 -16.44 1.19 5.27
CA ARG A 2 -15.76 1.36 3.97
C ARG A 2 -16.64 0.76 2.88
N ARG A 3 -16.83 1.47 1.76
CA ARG A 3 -17.54 0.91 0.61
C ARG A 3 -16.57 -0.04 -0.10
N PRO A 4 -16.98 -1.26 -0.48
CA PRO A 4 -16.10 -2.16 -1.21
C PRO A 4 -15.73 -1.52 -2.57
N PRO A 5 -14.47 -1.62 -3.00
CA PRO A 5 -14.04 -1.11 -4.30
C PRO A 5 -14.73 -1.89 -5.43
N SER A 6 -14.73 -1.31 -6.64
CA SER A 6 -15.27 -2.02 -7.80
C SER A 6 -14.39 -3.23 -8.11
N ARG A 7 -15.01 -4.34 -8.54
CA ARG A 7 -14.28 -5.55 -8.96
C ARG A 7 -13.26 -5.26 -10.07
N GLN A 8 -13.57 -4.30 -10.95
CA GLN A 8 -12.66 -3.88 -12.01
C GLN A 8 -11.42 -3.18 -11.44
N ALA A 9 -11.60 -2.25 -10.49
CA ALA A 9 -10.49 -1.57 -9.85
C ALA A 9 -9.59 -2.55 -9.09
N GLN A 10 -10.19 -3.47 -8.31
CA GLN A 10 -9.46 -4.55 -7.63
C GLN A 10 -8.60 -5.36 -8.60
N ARG A 11 -9.19 -5.83 -9.71
CA ARG A 11 -8.45 -6.59 -10.73
C ARG A 11 -7.31 -5.80 -11.37
N LEU A 12 -7.54 -4.54 -11.72
CA LEU A 12 -6.51 -3.72 -12.36
C LEU A 12 -5.31 -3.49 -11.43
N VAL A 13 -5.58 -3.18 -10.16
CA VAL A 13 -4.52 -2.93 -9.18
C VAL A 13 -3.79 -4.22 -8.82
N ALA A 14 -4.50 -5.33 -8.60
CA ALA A 14 -3.88 -6.63 -8.33
C ALA A 14 -3.01 -7.10 -9.52
N ASN A 15 -3.50 -7.00 -10.76
CA ASN A 15 -2.72 -7.36 -11.94
C ASN A 15 -1.46 -6.49 -12.09
N ALA A 16 -1.55 -5.20 -11.80
CA ALA A 16 -0.39 -4.31 -11.83
C ALA A 16 0.61 -4.68 -10.73
N GLY A 17 0.14 -5.04 -9.54
CA GLY A 17 0.97 -5.51 -8.44
C GLY A 17 1.68 -6.83 -8.76
N GLU A 18 0.96 -7.82 -9.28
CA GLU A 18 1.55 -9.10 -9.70
C GLU A 18 2.53 -8.93 -10.85
N TYR A 19 2.25 -8.05 -11.80
CA TYR A 19 3.22 -7.72 -12.85
C TYR A 19 4.55 -7.23 -12.25
N LEU A 20 4.52 -6.36 -11.24
CA LEU A 20 5.74 -5.90 -10.57
C LEU A 20 6.42 -7.03 -9.79
N ALA A 21 5.65 -7.88 -9.12
CA ALA A 21 6.19 -9.05 -8.41
C ALA A 21 6.89 -10.02 -9.36
N ASP A 22 6.29 -10.30 -10.54
CA ASP A 22 6.87 -11.12 -11.61
C ASP A 22 8.16 -10.52 -12.19
N GLN A 23 8.34 -9.20 -12.11
CA GLN A 23 9.60 -8.53 -12.46
C GLN A 23 10.66 -8.59 -11.34
N GLY A 24 10.36 -9.25 -10.23
CA GLY A 24 11.29 -9.44 -9.10
C GLY A 24 11.15 -8.39 -7.99
N ALA A 25 10.02 -7.70 -7.89
CA ALA A 25 9.78 -6.79 -6.77
C ALA A 25 9.49 -7.57 -5.47
N ASP A 26 10.33 -7.40 -4.45
CA ASP A 26 10.08 -7.96 -3.10
C ASP A 26 8.90 -7.26 -2.40
N ALA A 27 8.64 -6.00 -2.75
CA ALA A 27 7.56 -5.19 -2.19
C ALA A 27 7.01 -4.21 -3.24
N VAL A 28 5.71 -3.93 -3.13
CA VAL A 28 4.98 -2.93 -3.90
C VAL A 28 4.49 -1.84 -2.95
N ILE A 29 4.90 -0.59 -3.23
CA ILE A 29 4.45 0.58 -2.47
C ILE A 29 3.13 1.07 -3.05
N ALA A 30 2.07 1.01 -2.26
CA ALA A 30 0.79 1.66 -2.54
C ALA A 30 0.95 3.18 -2.37
N GLY A 31 1.55 3.82 -3.38
CA GLY A 31 2.07 5.19 -3.30
C GLY A 31 1.04 6.32 -3.43
N CYS A 32 -0.19 6.02 -3.86
CA CYS A 32 -1.29 6.99 -3.86
C CYS A 32 -2.23 6.69 -2.69
N THR A 33 -2.84 7.72 -2.10
CA THR A 33 -3.69 7.58 -0.91
C THR A 33 -4.90 6.66 -1.09
N GLU A 34 -5.32 6.44 -2.35
CA GLU A 34 -6.45 5.62 -2.74
C GLU A 34 -6.11 4.15 -2.95
N ILE A 35 -4.85 3.83 -3.27
CA ILE A 35 -4.43 2.46 -3.59
C ILE A 35 -4.55 1.53 -2.37
N PRO A 36 -4.18 1.94 -1.14
CA PRO A 36 -4.46 1.15 0.06
C PRO A 36 -5.97 0.94 0.33
N LEU A 37 -6.85 1.63 -0.39
CA LEU A 37 -8.29 1.38 -0.36
C LEU A 37 -8.74 0.17 -1.18
N ILE A 38 -7.87 -0.32 -2.06
CA ILE A 38 -8.18 -1.30 -3.10
C ILE A 38 -7.27 -2.53 -2.99
N LEU A 39 -6.00 -2.33 -2.64
CA LEU A 39 -4.97 -3.35 -2.57
C LEU A 39 -4.50 -3.50 -1.13
N GLU A 40 -4.71 -4.69 -0.57
CA GLU A 40 -4.33 -5.05 0.79
C GLU A 40 -3.27 -6.17 0.78
N GLU A 41 -2.66 -6.39 1.94
CA GLU A 41 -1.67 -7.45 2.09
C GLU A 41 -2.31 -8.84 1.83
N GLY A 42 -1.66 -9.64 0.98
CA GLY A 42 -2.17 -10.94 0.53
C GLY A 42 -3.00 -10.90 -0.76
N ASP A 43 -3.32 -9.73 -1.31
CA ASP A 43 -3.97 -9.62 -2.62
C ASP A 43 -3.02 -9.90 -3.79
N ILE A 44 -1.71 -9.79 -3.55
CA ILE A 44 -0.64 -10.11 -4.49
C ILE A 44 0.48 -10.89 -3.80
N SER A 45 1.36 -11.50 -4.59
CA SER A 45 2.50 -12.30 -4.10
C SER A 45 3.60 -11.50 -3.38
N ALA A 46 3.82 -10.23 -3.75
CA ALA A 46 4.78 -9.33 -3.11
C ALA A 46 4.21 -8.66 -1.85
N LEU A 47 5.09 -8.18 -0.95
CA LEU A 47 4.68 -7.40 0.21
C LEU A 47 4.01 -6.08 -0.23
N VAL A 48 2.90 -5.70 0.41
CA VAL A 48 2.21 -4.44 0.11
C VAL A 48 2.53 -3.43 1.20
N VAL A 49 3.11 -2.28 0.81
CA VAL A 49 3.44 -1.20 1.74
C VAL A 49 2.50 -0.02 1.53
N ASP A 50 1.67 0.29 2.51
CA ASP A 50 0.85 1.51 2.53
C ASP A 50 1.73 2.74 2.84
N ALA A 51 1.99 3.55 1.80
CA ALA A 51 2.77 4.78 1.94
C ALA A 51 2.09 5.82 2.84
N THR A 52 0.74 5.84 2.86
CA THR A 52 -0.06 6.75 3.69
C THR A 52 0.08 6.39 5.16
N GLN A 53 0.01 5.10 5.49
CA GLN A 53 0.23 4.62 6.86
C GLN A 53 1.66 4.90 7.33
N ALA A 54 2.65 4.61 6.47
CA ALA A 54 4.06 4.90 6.78
C ALA A 54 4.29 6.40 7.04
N LEU A 55 3.73 7.27 6.19
CA LEU A 55 3.79 8.72 6.37
C LEU A 55 3.10 9.17 7.66
N ALA A 56 1.92 8.65 7.97
CA ALA A 56 1.19 8.99 9.19
C ALA A 56 1.97 8.63 10.45
N ILE A 57 2.57 7.43 10.49
CA ILE A 57 3.43 6.99 11.60
C ILE A 57 4.63 7.92 11.73
N ALA A 58 5.31 8.25 10.63
CA ALA A 58 6.46 9.15 10.64
C ALA A 58 6.09 10.55 11.14
N ALA A 59 4.94 11.09 10.70
CA ALA A 59 4.44 12.39 11.13
C ALA A 59 4.16 12.43 12.64
N VAL A 60 3.52 11.38 13.20
CA VAL A 60 3.29 11.28 14.64
C VAL A 60 4.61 11.17 15.41
N ARG A 61 5.56 10.36 14.92
CA ARG A 61 6.88 10.22 15.56
C ARG A 61 7.64 11.55 15.57
N PHE A 62 7.58 12.30 14.46
CA PHE A 62 8.16 13.63 14.34
C PHE A 62 7.55 14.60 15.35
N ALA A 63 6.22 14.69 15.40
CA ALA A 63 5.51 15.56 16.34
C ALA A 63 5.81 15.23 17.81
N ARG A 64 6.11 13.96 18.11
CA ARG A 64 6.49 13.49 19.46
C ARG A 64 7.99 13.61 19.75
N GLY A 65 8.83 14.07 18.81
CA GLY A 65 10.28 14.13 18.97
C GLY A 65 10.99 12.77 19.00
N SER A 66 10.33 11.71 18.51
CA SER A 66 10.80 10.30 18.58
C SER A 66 11.24 9.74 17.23
N LEU A 67 11.37 10.60 16.22
CA LEU A 67 11.78 10.17 14.87
C LEU A 67 13.31 9.99 14.76
N PHE A 68 14.09 10.79 15.49
CA PHE A 68 15.56 10.82 15.45
C PHE A 68 16.23 10.34 16.74
N SER A 69 15.46 9.77 17.68
CA SER A 69 16.00 9.10 18.88
C SER A 69 16.38 7.66 18.62
#